data_AF-A0AA45TWT5-F1
#
_entry.id   AF-A0AA45TWT5-F1
#
_cell.length_a   1.000
_cell.length_b   1.000
_cell.length_c   1.000
_cell.angle_alpha   90.00
_cell.angle_beta   90.00
_cell.angle_gamma   90.00
#
_symmetry.space_group_name_H-M   'P 1'
#
loop_
_entity.id
_entity.type
_entity.pdbx_description
1 polymer ?
#
loop_
_entity_poly.entity_id
_entity_poly.type
_entity_poly.pdbx_seq_one_letter_code
_entity_poly.pdbx_strand_id
1 'polypeptide(L)'
;MRAWEDVPSTRWRWPRLRLRPALKVLAFGLALGVWQGSAVRLMQLMRPHPGHWAPAFIWEMTSALAVTLLLPVLMTAVLNAPAPRVGWTRFLGIHAAAFSLFTSLHIALMAGLRHGIYALLELGDYDLGPPVYALPMEAQKDLITYGLGCAVISLLYEWRQRQARALRSAELEGELRAAQLQSLTGQLHPHFLFNALHTIGSVMYEDLPRTDRLLSDLGQLLRASLERTEPTWTLAEERGHTERFVALLAARFGDRLDVRWDVAPGLETQRVPCFALQTLVENAVKHNQDLRGALEVRIRARAETDRWALEVEDTGRGFGAPSPASGPGVGLMQLERVLTLLHGDRARLERGAGPEGGARVTVWLPRVEVA
;
A
#
# COMPACT_ATOMS: atom_id res chain seq x y z
N MET A 1 5.97 -17.42 9.74
CA MET A 1 4.81 -17.96 8.99
C MET A 1 3.82 -18.66 9.93
N ARG A 2 3.31 -17.95 10.95
CA ARG A 2 2.12 -18.39 11.71
C ARG A 2 1.01 -17.43 11.36
N ALA A 3 0.02 -17.95 10.64
CA ALA A 3 -1.19 -17.24 10.31
C ALA A 3 -1.77 -16.68 11.61
N TRP A 4 -2.10 -15.39 11.59
CA TRP A 4 -3.00 -14.80 12.55
C TRP A 4 -4.37 -15.40 12.24
N GLU A 5 -4.62 -16.59 12.79
CA GLU A 5 -5.95 -17.13 12.90
C GLU A 5 -6.74 -16.08 13.67
N ASP A 6 -7.73 -15.49 12.99
CA ASP A 6 -8.79 -14.72 13.61
C ASP A 6 -9.40 -15.60 14.71
N VAL A 7 -8.87 -15.50 15.94
CA VAL A 7 -9.47 -16.12 17.12
C VAL A 7 -10.92 -15.66 17.11
N PRO A 8 -11.91 -16.57 16.97
CA PRO A 8 -13.30 -16.15 16.90
C PRO A 8 -13.59 -15.41 18.18
N SER A 9 -13.77 -14.08 18.08
CA SER A 9 -14.07 -13.27 19.25
C SER A 9 -15.31 -13.87 19.91
N THR A 10 -15.17 -14.33 21.15
CA THR A 10 -16.28 -14.93 21.92
C THR A 10 -17.40 -13.94 22.23
N ARG A 11 -17.18 -12.66 21.92
CA ARG A 11 -18.15 -11.57 22.10
C ARG A 11 -19.17 -11.59 20.97
N TRP A 12 -20.45 -11.67 21.36
CA TRP A 12 -21.58 -11.52 20.46
C TRP A 12 -21.57 -10.14 19.78
N ARG A 13 -21.79 -10.13 18.47
CA ARG A 13 -21.72 -8.92 17.64
C ARG A 13 -23.12 -8.49 17.21
N TRP A 14 -23.43 -7.22 17.43
CA TRP A 14 -24.66 -6.59 16.96
C TRP A 14 -24.39 -5.74 15.71
N PRO A 15 -25.29 -5.72 14.73
CA PRO A 15 -25.16 -4.88 13.55
C PRO A 15 -25.21 -3.40 13.95
N ARG A 16 -24.25 -2.61 13.46
CA ARG A 16 -24.26 -1.15 13.60
C ARG A 16 -24.91 -0.53 12.38
N LEU A 17 -26.20 -0.26 12.48
CA LEU A 17 -26.96 0.41 11.42
C LEU A 17 -26.85 1.92 11.56
N ARG A 18 -26.36 2.58 10.52
CA ARG A 18 -26.42 4.05 10.43
C ARG A 18 -27.75 4.45 9.81
N LEU A 19 -28.30 5.60 10.23
CA LEU A 19 -29.62 6.06 9.79
C LEU A 19 -29.72 6.18 8.25
N ARG A 20 -28.76 6.83 7.60
CA ARG A 20 -28.77 7.04 6.14
C ARG A 20 -28.84 5.74 5.33
N PRO A 21 -27.96 4.74 5.52
CA PRO A 21 -28.08 3.48 4.79
C PRO A 21 -29.34 2.70 5.18
N ALA A 22 -29.78 2.75 6.44
CA ALA A 22 -31.03 2.11 6.86
C ALA A 22 -32.25 2.67 6.09
N LEU A 23 -32.32 4.00 5.91
CA LEU A 23 -33.37 4.64 5.12
C LEU A 23 -33.32 4.23 3.63
N LYS A 24 -32.13 4.05 3.05
CA LYS A 24 -32.00 3.56 1.67
C LYS A 24 -32.52 2.13 1.53
N VAL A 25 -32.19 1.26 2.48
CA VAL A 25 -32.68 -0.12 2.51
C VAL A 25 -34.19 -0.16 2.69
N LEU A 26 -34.75 0.68 3.55
CA LEU A 26 -36.20 0.83 3.73
C LEU A 26 -36.88 1.30 2.43
N ALA A 27 -36.35 2.34 1.79
CA ALA A 27 -36.89 2.85 0.53
C ALA A 27 -36.84 1.79 -0.57
N PHE A 28 -35.76 1.00 -0.65
CA PHE A 28 -35.64 -0.12 -1.57
C PHE A 28 -36.67 -1.21 -1.28
N GLY A 29 -36.87 -1.59 -0.02
CA GLY A 29 -37.89 -2.56 0.38
C GLY A 29 -39.31 -2.12 0.02
N LEU A 30 -39.65 -0.84 0.24
CA LEU A 30 -40.94 -0.28 -0.16
C LEU A 30 -41.12 -0.29 -1.69
N ALA A 31 -40.09 0.11 -2.45
CA ALA A 31 -40.12 0.07 -3.90
C ALA A 31 -40.30 -1.35 -4.45
N LEU A 32 -39.63 -2.33 -3.83
CA LEU A 32 -39.78 -3.75 -4.16
C LEU A 32 -41.21 -4.24 -3.90
N GLY A 33 -41.80 -3.85 -2.77
CA GLY A 33 -43.20 -4.18 -2.45
C GLY A 33 -44.20 -3.59 -3.45
N VAL A 34 -44.00 -2.35 -3.90
CA VAL A 34 -44.83 -1.73 -4.95
C VAL A 34 -44.69 -2.50 -6.27
N TRP A 35 -43.47 -2.87 -6.64
CA TRP A 35 -43.22 -3.63 -7.86
C TRP A 35 -43.83 -5.03 -7.83
N GLN A 36 -43.70 -5.75 -6.70
CA GLN A 36 -44.35 -7.06 -6.52
C GLN A 36 -45.87 -6.94 -6.53
N GLY A 37 -46.42 -5.94 -5.83
CA GLY A 37 -47.86 -5.66 -5.81
C GLY A 37 -48.42 -5.38 -7.21
N SER A 38 -47.67 -4.66 -8.04
CA SER A 38 -48.07 -4.41 -9.43
C SER A 38 -48.06 -5.69 -10.27
N ALA A 39 -47.06 -6.56 -10.09
CA ALA A 39 -47.01 -7.86 -10.76
C ALA A 39 -48.18 -8.76 -10.36
N VAL A 40 -48.49 -8.85 -9.06
CA VAL A 40 -49.67 -9.60 -8.56
C VAL A 40 -50.96 -9.01 -9.12
N ARG A 41 -51.07 -7.68 -9.18
CA ARG A 41 -52.26 -7.02 -9.75
C ARG A 41 -52.42 -7.33 -11.24
N LEU A 42 -51.36 -7.29 -12.03
CA LEU A 42 -51.39 -7.68 -13.44
C LEU A 42 -51.84 -9.14 -13.59
N MET A 43 -51.37 -10.04 -12.72
CA MET A 43 -51.82 -11.43 -12.71
C MET A 43 -53.32 -11.58 -12.42
N GLN A 44 -53.86 -10.79 -11.49
CA GLN A 44 -55.29 -10.79 -11.19
C GLN A 44 -56.13 -10.27 -12.37
N LEU A 45 -55.66 -9.23 -13.07
CA LEU A 45 -56.35 -8.64 -14.23
C LEU A 45 -56.48 -9.59 -15.42
N MET A 46 -55.66 -10.64 -15.49
CA MET A 46 -55.81 -11.70 -16.49
C MET A 46 -56.96 -12.66 -16.19
N ARG A 47 -57.59 -12.59 -15.01
CA ARG A 47 -58.72 -13.44 -14.62
C ARG A 47 -60.06 -12.79 -15.00
N PRO A 48 -61.14 -13.57 -15.22
CA PRO A 48 -62.44 -13.05 -15.67
C PRO A 48 -63.09 -12.03 -14.70
N HIS A 49 -62.84 -12.19 -13.40
CA HIS A 49 -63.33 -11.29 -12.35
C HIS A 49 -62.16 -10.85 -11.48
N PRO A 50 -61.40 -9.83 -11.91
CA PRO A 50 -60.32 -9.30 -11.11
C PRO A 50 -60.95 -8.56 -9.93
N GLY A 51 -60.85 -9.13 -8.73
CA GLY A 51 -61.35 -8.52 -7.50
C GLY A 51 -60.72 -7.16 -7.20
N HIS A 52 -60.95 -6.65 -5.98
CA HIS A 52 -60.43 -5.35 -5.54
C HIS A 52 -58.90 -5.26 -5.72
N TRP A 53 -58.38 -4.07 -6.06
CA TRP A 53 -56.95 -3.88 -6.35
C TRP A 53 -56.08 -3.85 -5.09
N ALA A 54 -56.62 -3.36 -3.98
CA ALA A 54 -55.86 -3.08 -2.75
C ALA A 54 -55.19 -4.32 -2.13
N PRO A 55 -55.83 -5.51 -2.04
CA PRO A 55 -55.21 -6.71 -1.48
C PRO A 55 -53.86 -7.06 -2.10
N ALA A 56 -53.71 -6.94 -3.42
CA ALA A 56 -52.45 -7.24 -4.12
C ALA A 56 -51.29 -6.38 -3.62
N PHE A 57 -51.51 -5.08 -3.42
CA PHE A 57 -50.47 -4.18 -2.93
C PHE A 57 -50.28 -4.31 -1.41
N ILE A 58 -51.35 -4.45 -0.65
CA ILE A 58 -51.26 -4.58 0.82
C ILE A 58 -50.43 -5.82 1.18
N TRP A 59 -50.68 -6.96 0.52
CA TRP A 59 -49.95 -8.20 0.82
C TRP A 59 -48.46 -8.08 0.54
N GLU A 60 -48.09 -7.61 -0.65
CA GLU A 60 -46.68 -7.51 -1.06
C GLU A 60 -45.93 -6.41 -0.32
N MET A 61 -46.56 -5.24 -0.08
CA MET A 61 -45.93 -4.15 0.66
C MET A 61 -45.71 -4.50 2.14
N THR A 62 -46.69 -5.14 2.80
CA THR A 62 -46.54 -5.53 4.21
C THR A 62 -45.47 -6.60 4.39
N SER A 63 -45.38 -7.57 3.47
CA SER A 63 -44.32 -8.57 3.46
C SER A 63 -42.94 -7.95 3.19
N ALA A 64 -42.79 -7.12 2.16
CA ALA A 64 -41.52 -6.47 1.84
C ALA A 64 -41.04 -5.56 2.99
N LEU A 65 -41.96 -4.82 3.62
CA LEU A 65 -41.65 -4.00 4.79
C LEU A 65 -41.21 -4.86 5.98
N ALA A 66 -41.93 -5.95 6.27
CA ALA A 66 -41.61 -6.83 7.39
C ALA A 66 -40.22 -7.48 7.23
N VAL A 67 -39.90 -8.02 6.05
CA VAL A 67 -38.56 -8.55 5.73
C VAL A 67 -37.48 -7.48 5.91
N THR A 68 -37.74 -6.26 5.43
CA THR A 68 -36.79 -5.15 5.52
C THR A 68 -36.49 -4.74 6.97
N LEU A 69 -37.53 -4.66 7.80
CA LEU A 69 -37.41 -4.36 9.23
C LEU A 69 -36.69 -5.47 10.01
N LEU A 70 -36.76 -6.71 9.51
CA LEU A 70 -36.11 -7.88 10.11
C LEU A 70 -34.70 -8.17 9.59
N LEU A 71 -34.19 -7.37 8.65
CA LEU A 71 -32.79 -7.44 8.20
C LEU A 71 -31.75 -7.45 9.34
N PRO A 72 -31.92 -6.72 10.46
CA PRO A 72 -30.99 -6.80 11.61
C PRO A 72 -30.86 -8.22 12.18
N VAL A 73 -31.92 -9.05 12.12
CA VAL A 73 -31.88 -10.45 12.59
C VAL A 73 -30.94 -11.26 11.69
N LEU A 74 -31.10 -11.16 10.37
CA LEU A 74 -30.21 -11.82 9.39
C LEU A 74 -28.76 -11.35 9.56
N MET A 75 -28.55 -10.03 9.67
CA MET A 75 -27.21 -9.46 9.86
C MET A 75 -26.57 -9.97 11.15
N THR A 76 -27.33 -10.08 12.24
CA THR A 76 -26.80 -10.60 13.51
C THR A 76 -26.37 -12.05 13.37
N ALA A 77 -27.15 -12.90 12.70
CA ALA A 77 -26.77 -14.29 12.45
C ALA A 77 -25.46 -14.37 11.65
N VAL A 78 -25.38 -13.64 10.52
CA VAL A 78 -24.19 -13.63 9.65
C VAL A 78 -22.96 -13.03 10.35
N LEU A 79 -23.10 -11.99 11.17
CA LEU A 79 -21.96 -11.39 11.88
C LEU A 79 -21.34 -12.30 12.93
N ASN A 80 -22.12 -13.23 13.49
CA ASN A 80 -21.69 -14.17 14.53
C ASN A 80 -21.35 -15.57 13.97
N ALA A 81 -21.87 -15.92 12.80
CA ALA A 81 -21.58 -17.19 12.11
C ALA A 81 -21.63 -17.02 10.57
N PRO A 82 -20.68 -16.31 9.95
CA PRO A 82 -20.75 -16.00 8.52
C PRO A 82 -20.54 -17.22 7.61
N ALA A 83 -19.82 -18.22 8.11
CA ALA A 83 -19.48 -19.45 7.39
C ALA A 83 -19.29 -20.60 8.39
N PRO A 84 -19.37 -21.88 7.94
CA PRO A 84 -19.13 -23.06 8.79
C PRO A 84 -17.75 -23.12 9.45
N ARG A 85 -16.82 -22.20 9.12
CA ARG A 85 -15.51 -22.04 9.76
C ARG A 85 -15.59 -21.80 11.28
N VAL A 86 -16.72 -21.30 11.79
CA VAL A 86 -16.96 -21.17 13.25
C VAL A 86 -17.32 -22.50 13.93
N GLY A 87 -17.36 -23.60 13.18
CA GLY A 87 -17.87 -24.91 13.60
C GLY A 87 -19.30 -25.14 13.11
N TRP A 88 -19.55 -26.31 12.52
CA TRP A 88 -20.85 -26.67 11.95
C TRP A 88 -22.00 -26.62 12.97
N THR A 89 -21.76 -27.08 14.20
CA THR A 89 -22.77 -27.06 15.28
C THR A 89 -23.20 -25.64 15.63
N ARG A 90 -22.24 -24.74 15.80
CA ARG A 90 -22.50 -23.32 16.10
C ARG A 90 -23.14 -22.61 14.91
N PHE A 91 -22.67 -22.86 13.70
CA PHE A 91 -23.22 -22.28 12.47
C PHE A 91 -24.70 -22.67 12.29
N LEU A 92 -24.99 -23.97 12.29
CA LEU A 92 -26.35 -24.49 12.14
C LEU A 92 -27.24 -24.04 13.31
N GLY A 93 -26.73 -24.08 14.54
CA GLY A 93 -27.49 -23.65 15.72
C GLY A 93 -27.90 -22.17 15.67
N ILE A 94 -26.96 -21.27 15.34
CA ILE A 94 -27.25 -19.83 15.21
C ILE A 94 -28.23 -19.58 14.06
N HIS A 95 -28.01 -20.18 12.89
CA HIS A 95 -28.88 -19.95 11.74
C HIS A 95 -30.27 -20.56 11.90
N ALA A 96 -30.40 -21.73 12.55
CA ALA A 96 -31.70 -22.32 12.86
C ALA A 96 -32.48 -21.45 13.86
N ALA A 97 -31.83 -21.00 14.95
CA ALA A 97 -32.47 -20.10 15.92
C ALA A 97 -32.90 -18.77 15.29
N ALA A 98 -32.01 -18.16 14.49
CA ALA A 98 -32.31 -16.90 13.81
C ALA A 98 -33.38 -17.05 12.72
N PHE A 99 -33.43 -18.18 12.02
CA PHE A 99 -34.48 -18.48 11.04
C PHE A 99 -35.85 -18.62 11.70
N SER A 100 -35.93 -19.37 12.81
CA SER A 100 -37.17 -19.51 13.58
C SER A 100 -37.65 -18.16 14.11
N LEU A 101 -36.74 -17.34 14.65
CA LEU A 101 -37.04 -15.99 15.12
C LEU A 101 -37.51 -15.08 13.99
N PHE A 102 -36.80 -15.09 12.86
CA PHE A 102 -37.14 -14.31 11.67
C PHE A 102 -38.54 -14.65 11.16
N THR A 103 -38.83 -15.94 10.97
CA THR A 103 -40.11 -16.43 10.45
C THR A 103 -41.27 -16.06 11.40
N SER A 104 -41.07 -16.26 12.71
CA SER A 104 -42.10 -15.95 13.71
C SER A 104 -42.42 -14.45 13.74
N LEU A 105 -41.38 -13.60 13.73
CA LEU A 105 -41.55 -12.15 13.71
C LEU A 105 -42.13 -11.65 12.39
N HIS A 106 -41.72 -12.25 11.26
CA HIS A 106 -42.20 -11.89 9.94
C HIS A 106 -43.70 -12.15 9.84
N ILE A 107 -44.15 -13.37 10.17
CA ILE A 107 -45.57 -13.74 10.13
C ILE A 107 -46.39 -12.85 11.08
N ALA A 108 -45.93 -12.63 12.32
CA ALA A 108 -46.64 -11.81 13.29
C ALA A 108 -46.76 -10.34 12.83
N LEU A 109 -45.67 -9.75 12.34
CA LEU A 109 -45.62 -8.38 11.86
C LEU A 109 -46.50 -8.20 10.62
N MET A 110 -46.37 -9.11 9.65
CA MET A 110 -47.18 -9.11 8.43
C MET A 110 -48.67 -9.25 8.75
N ALA A 111 -49.05 -10.24 9.58
CA ALA A 111 -50.45 -10.46 9.93
C ALA A 111 -51.03 -9.28 10.70
N GLY A 112 -50.29 -8.71 11.66
CA GLY A 112 -50.71 -7.53 12.42
C GLY A 112 -50.91 -6.30 11.53
N LEU A 113 -49.95 -6.04 10.62
CA LEU A 113 -50.07 -4.94 9.65
C LEU A 113 -51.27 -5.13 8.72
N ARG A 114 -51.50 -6.35 8.22
CA ARG A 114 -52.63 -6.64 7.32
C ARG A 114 -53.96 -6.46 8.02
N HIS A 115 -54.14 -6.99 9.24
CA HIS A 115 -55.37 -6.76 10.03
C HIS A 115 -55.64 -5.27 10.24
N GLY A 116 -54.61 -4.51 10.64
CA GLY A 116 -54.75 -3.07 10.87
C GLY A 116 -55.13 -2.30 9.60
N ILE A 117 -54.50 -2.61 8.46
CA ILE A 117 -54.78 -1.94 7.18
C ILE A 117 -56.17 -2.32 6.65
N TYR A 118 -56.57 -3.59 6.77
CA TYR A 118 -57.90 -4.04 6.33
C TYR A 118 -59.03 -3.38 7.13
N ALA A 119 -58.85 -3.27 8.45
CA ALA A 119 -59.79 -2.55 9.31
C ALA A 119 -59.82 -1.05 8.97
N LEU A 120 -58.66 -0.42 8.73
CA LEU A 120 -58.57 1.01 8.39
C LEU A 120 -59.21 1.36 7.04
N LEU A 121 -59.11 0.46 6.05
CA LEU A 121 -59.63 0.67 4.70
C LEU A 121 -61.02 0.06 4.48
N GLU A 122 -61.65 -0.45 5.54
CA GLU A 122 -62.98 -1.09 5.49
C GLU A 122 -63.07 -2.22 4.44
N LEU A 123 -61.97 -2.99 4.28
CA LEU A 123 -61.86 -4.06 3.28
C LEU A 123 -62.41 -5.41 3.76
N GLY A 124 -63.03 -5.44 4.95
CA GLY A 124 -63.47 -6.66 5.65
C GLY A 124 -62.38 -7.26 6.54
N ASP A 125 -62.64 -8.46 7.08
CA ASP A 125 -61.68 -9.16 7.93
C ASP A 125 -60.58 -9.82 7.10
N TYR A 126 -59.33 -9.56 7.49
CA TYR A 126 -58.19 -10.26 6.89
C TYR A 126 -58.12 -11.69 7.44
N ASP A 127 -58.35 -12.68 6.58
CA ASP A 127 -58.13 -14.09 6.90
C ASP A 127 -56.77 -14.55 6.37
N LEU A 128 -55.90 -14.99 7.29
CA LEU A 128 -54.62 -15.62 6.92
C LEU A 128 -54.83 -17.05 6.35
N GLY A 129 -56.02 -17.62 6.57
CA GLY A 129 -56.34 -19.01 6.31
C GLY A 129 -55.93 -19.92 7.47
N PRO A 130 -56.25 -21.23 7.36
CA PRO A 130 -55.95 -22.18 8.43
C PRO A 130 -54.44 -22.24 8.74
N PRO A 131 -54.03 -22.09 10.02
CA PRO A 131 -52.61 -22.03 10.39
C PRO A 131 -51.79 -23.24 9.95
N VAL A 132 -52.41 -24.42 9.87
CA VAL A 132 -51.77 -25.66 9.40
C VAL A 132 -51.24 -25.58 7.97
N TYR A 133 -51.80 -24.72 7.12
CA TYR A 133 -51.34 -24.49 5.75
C TYR A 133 -50.58 -23.17 5.61
N ALA A 134 -51.03 -22.12 6.29
CA ALA A 134 -50.44 -20.79 6.18
C ALA A 134 -49.00 -20.74 6.75
N LEU A 135 -48.76 -21.35 7.92
CA LEU A 135 -47.45 -21.29 8.57
C LEU A 135 -46.36 -22.01 7.76
N PRO A 136 -46.56 -23.26 7.26
CA PRO A 136 -45.55 -23.91 6.42
C PRO A 136 -45.31 -23.19 5.09
N MET A 137 -46.37 -22.64 4.49
CA MET A 137 -46.25 -21.87 3.24
C MET A 137 -45.39 -20.61 3.42
N GLU A 138 -45.63 -19.84 4.49
CA GLU A 138 -44.81 -18.65 4.78
C GLU A 138 -43.39 -19.04 5.18
N ALA A 139 -43.21 -20.09 5.99
CA ALA A 139 -41.89 -20.58 6.36
C ALA A 139 -41.04 -21.01 5.15
N GLN A 140 -41.66 -21.62 4.12
CA GLN A 140 -40.95 -22.00 2.90
C GLN A 140 -40.46 -20.78 2.10
N LYS A 141 -41.28 -19.71 2.01
CA LYS A 141 -40.88 -18.44 1.38
C LYS A 141 -39.79 -17.74 2.18
N ASP A 142 -39.94 -17.73 3.50
CA ASP A 142 -38.97 -17.15 4.43
C ASP A 142 -37.64 -17.88 4.37
N LEU A 143 -37.63 -19.20 4.16
CA LEU A 143 -36.39 -19.97 4.04
C LEU A 143 -35.55 -19.50 2.86
N ILE A 144 -36.18 -19.27 1.70
CA ILE A 144 -35.50 -18.77 0.50
C ILE A 144 -35.01 -17.34 0.73
N THR A 145 -35.87 -16.48 1.26
CA THR A 145 -35.55 -15.06 1.51
C THR A 145 -34.42 -14.91 2.53
N TYR A 146 -34.50 -15.64 3.63
CA TYR A 146 -33.49 -15.69 4.67
C TYR A 146 -32.17 -16.27 4.13
N GLY A 147 -32.21 -17.40 3.43
CA GLY A 147 -31.04 -18.05 2.86
C GLY A 147 -30.31 -17.15 1.86
N LEU A 148 -31.04 -16.53 0.93
CA LEU A 148 -30.48 -15.59 -0.04
C LEU A 148 -29.92 -14.33 0.64
N GLY A 149 -30.66 -13.76 1.59
CA GLY A 149 -30.22 -12.61 2.38
C GLY A 149 -28.92 -12.90 3.13
N CYS A 150 -28.84 -14.03 3.81
CA CYS A 150 -27.62 -14.48 4.48
C CYS A 150 -26.47 -14.67 3.49
N ALA A 151 -26.71 -15.33 2.35
CA ALA A 151 -25.68 -15.53 1.33
C ALA A 151 -25.12 -14.20 0.79
N VAL A 152 -25.99 -13.25 0.43
CA VAL A 152 -25.59 -11.92 -0.05
C VAL A 152 -24.80 -11.16 1.01
N ILE A 153 -25.28 -11.13 2.27
CA ILE A 153 -24.59 -10.44 3.36
C ILE A 153 -23.23 -11.08 3.64
N SER A 154 -23.13 -12.41 3.65
CA SER A 154 -21.87 -13.13 3.84
C SER A 154 -20.87 -12.82 2.73
N LEU A 155 -21.29 -12.83 1.45
CA LEU A 155 -20.43 -12.50 0.31
C LEU A 155 -19.92 -11.05 0.38
N LEU A 156 -20.80 -10.09 0.68
CA LEU A 156 -20.41 -8.68 0.84
C LEU A 156 -19.45 -8.48 2.02
N TYR A 157 -19.67 -9.19 3.11
CA TYR A 157 -18.81 -9.15 4.28
C TYR A 157 -17.41 -9.69 3.96
N GLU A 158 -17.32 -10.85 3.31
CA GLU A 158 -16.04 -11.42 2.88
C GLU A 158 -15.32 -10.52 1.88
N TRP A 159 -16.03 -9.98 0.89
CA TRP A 159 -15.46 -9.08 -0.11
C TRP A 159 -14.84 -7.85 0.54
N ARG A 160 -15.57 -7.21 1.46
CA ARG A 160 -15.08 -6.05 2.21
C ARG A 160 -13.86 -6.39 3.07
N GLN A 161 -13.84 -7.56 3.70
CA GLN A 161 -12.67 -8.01 4.47
C GLN A 161 -11.45 -8.25 3.58
N ARG A 162 -11.62 -8.85 2.41
CA ARG A 162 -10.53 -9.07 1.44
C ARG A 162 -9.95 -7.75 0.96
N GLN A 163 -10.79 -6.76 0.62
CA GLN A 163 -10.34 -5.43 0.24
C GLN A 163 -9.55 -4.73 1.35
N ALA A 164 -10.04 -4.78 2.59
CA ALA A 164 -9.35 -4.19 3.73
C ALA A 164 -7.98 -4.84 3.99
N ARG A 165 -7.87 -6.16 3.81
CA ARG A 165 -6.60 -6.90 3.93
C ARG A 165 -5.64 -6.55 2.80
N ALA A 166 -6.12 -6.44 1.56
CA ALA A 166 -5.29 -6.08 0.41
C ALA A 166 -4.70 -4.67 0.55
N LEU A 167 -5.51 -3.70 0.96
CA LEU A 167 -5.04 -2.33 1.20
C LEU A 167 -3.95 -2.29 2.29
N ARG A 168 -4.19 -2.97 3.41
CA ARG A 168 -3.22 -3.04 4.52
C ARG A 168 -1.92 -3.72 4.12
N SER A 169 -1.98 -4.74 3.26
CA SER A 169 -0.77 -5.39 2.73
C SER A 169 0.05 -4.43 1.87
N ALA A 170 -0.61 -3.67 0.99
CA ALA A 170 0.05 -2.69 0.15
C ALA A 170 0.69 -1.56 0.97
N GLU A 171 0.03 -1.08 2.02
CA GLU A 171 0.57 -0.08 2.96
C GLU A 171 1.85 -0.60 3.64
N LEU A 172 1.82 -1.82 4.19
CA LEU A 172 2.98 -2.44 4.85
C LEU A 172 4.14 -2.70 3.88
N GLU A 173 3.87 -3.09 2.65
CA GLU A 173 4.90 -3.23 1.61
C GLU A 173 5.57 -1.89 1.28
N GLY A 174 4.78 -0.80 1.23
CA GLY A 174 5.30 0.55 1.04
C GLY A 174 6.21 1.00 2.18
N GLU A 175 5.75 0.83 3.43
CA GLU A 175 6.54 1.14 4.63
C GLU A 175 7.84 0.34 4.70
N LEU A 176 7.79 -0.96 4.35
CA LEU A 176 8.97 -1.82 4.30
C LEU A 176 10.00 -1.32 3.28
N ARG A 177 9.55 -0.94 2.07
CA ARG A 177 10.45 -0.38 1.04
C ARG A 177 11.08 0.93 1.50
N ALA A 178 10.31 1.81 2.13
CA ALA A 178 10.83 3.06 2.66
C ALA A 178 11.89 2.83 3.77
N ALA A 179 11.63 1.91 4.69
CA ALA A 179 12.57 1.54 5.75
C ALA A 179 13.85 0.90 5.18
N GLN A 180 13.73 0.04 4.17
CA GLN A 180 14.86 -0.55 3.46
C GLN A 180 15.71 0.51 2.77
N LEU A 181 15.08 1.46 2.07
CA LEU A 181 15.78 2.59 1.45
C LEU A 181 16.52 3.43 2.49
N GLN A 182 15.86 3.76 3.60
CA GLN A 182 16.48 4.53 4.68
C GLN A 182 17.70 3.80 5.29
N SER A 183 17.59 2.50 5.51
CA SER A 183 18.69 1.68 6.04
C SER A 183 19.86 1.54 5.05
N LEU A 184 19.56 1.39 3.76
CA LEU A 184 20.59 1.22 2.72
C LEU A 184 21.28 2.53 2.34
N THR A 185 20.60 3.65 2.43
CA THR A 185 21.19 4.95 2.10
C THR A 185 21.79 5.65 3.32
N GLY A 186 21.51 5.21 4.55
CA GLY A 186 21.87 5.93 5.80
C GLY A 186 23.08 5.39 6.57
N GLN A 187 23.86 4.46 6.02
CA GLN A 187 25.04 3.94 6.72
C GLN A 187 26.22 4.90 6.56
N LEU A 188 26.56 5.61 7.63
CA LEU A 188 27.87 6.25 7.76
C LEU A 188 28.95 5.19 7.64
N HIS A 189 29.85 5.32 6.68
CA HIS A 189 30.95 4.38 6.52
C HIS A 189 31.99 4.63 7.64
N PRO A 190 32.10 3.77 8.68
CA PRO A 190 32.86 4.10 9.89
C PRO A 190 34.34 4.32 9.59
N HIS A 191 34.86 3.60 8.59
CA HIS A 191 36.24 3.74 8.14
C HIS A 191 36.54 5.13 7.56
N PHE A 192 35.60 5.71 6.80
CA PHE A 192 35.75 7.07 6.31
C PHE A 192 35.84 8.07 7.46
N LEU A 193 34.98 7.93 8.48
CA LEU A 193 34.98 8.82 9.63
C LEU A 193 36.32 8.79 10.38
N PHE A 194 36.85 7.60 10.66
CA PHE A 194 38.17 7.46 11.29
C PHE A 194 39.29 8.05 10.42
N ASN A 195 39.26 7.82 9.11
CA ASN A 195 40.26 8.37 8.19
C ASN A 195 40.19 9.90 8.10
N ALA A 196 38.98 10.47 8.07
CA ALA A 196 38.78 11.92 8.05
C ALA A 196 39.32 12.56 9.33
N LEU A 197 38.99 12.01 10.50
CA LEU A 197 39.49 12.49 11.79
C LEU A 197 41.02 12.39 11.90
N HIS A 198 41.62 11.29 11.44
CA HIS A 198 43.08 11.14 11.45
C HIS A 198 43.76 12.17 10.53
N THR A 199 43.19 12.41 9.35
CA THR A 199 43.71 13.40 8.38
C THR A 199 43.60 14.83 8.94
N ILE A 200 42.48 15.16 9.58
CA ILE A 200 42.31 16.46 10.26
C ILE A 200 43.35 16.60 11.39
N GLY A 201 43.56 15.54 12.18
CA GLY A 201 44.56 15.52 13.25
C GLY A 201 46.00 15.75 12.76
N SER A 202 46.37 15.25 11.57
CA SER A 202 47.70 15.50 11.00
C SER A 202 47.85 16.92 10.46
N VAL A 203 46.81 17.51 9.86
CA VAL A 203 46.85 18.88 9.31
C VAL A 203 46.78 19.95 10.40
N MET A 204 46.22 19.63 11.57
CA MET A 204 46.04 20.55 12.70
C MET A 204 47.32 21.26 13.13
N TYR A 205 48.47 20.59 13.06
CA TYR A 205 49.75 21.14 13.46
C TYR A 205 50.48 21.91 12.34
N GLU A 206 49.98 21.85 11.10
CA GLU A 206 50.59 22.46 9.92
C GLU A 206 49.83 23.70 9.44
N ASP A 207 48.51 23.62 9.35
CA ASP A 207 47.65 24.67 8.79
C ASP A 207 46.30 24.72 9.52
N LEU A 208 46.21 25.63 10.49
CA LEU A 208 45.02 25.80 11.33
C LEU A 208 43.80 26.30 10.52
N PRO A 209 43.92 27.32 9.63
CA PRO A 209 42.82 27.69 8.73
C PRO A 209 42.30 26.53 7.86
N ARG A 210 43.18 25.69 7.31
CA ARG A 210 42.77 24.51 6.54
C ARG A 210 42.08 23.47 7.41
N THR A 211 42.57 23.26 8.63
CA THR A 211 41.97 22.33 9.60
C THR A 211 40.54 22.72 9.95
N ASP A 212 40.27 24.00 10.20
CA ASP A 212 38.92 24.51 10.50
C ASP A 212 37.93 24.24 9.35
N ARG A 213 38.38 24.46 8.11
CA ARG A 213 37.58 24.13 6.90
C ARG A 213 37.26 22.64 6.81
N LEU A 214 38.25 21.78 6.99
CA LEU A 214 38.06 20.33 6.94
C LEU A 214 37.12 19.83 8.05
N LEU A 215 37.19 20.42 9.25
CA LEU A 215 36.28 20.10 10.34
C LEU A 215 34.84 20.54 10.04
N SER A 216 34.67 21.73 9.46
CA SER A 216 33.37 22.23 9.01
C SER A 216 32.78 21.34 7.90
N ASP A 217 33.59 20.95 6.91
CA ASP A 217 33.16 20.03 5.85
C ASP A 217 32.77 18.66 6.40
N LEU A 218 33.54 18.10 7.33
CA LEU A 218 33.18 16.85 8.00
C LEU A 218 31.84 16.98 8.76
N GLY A 219 31.64 18.10 9.47
CA GLY A 219 30.38 18.38 10.15
C GLY A 219 29.19 18.46 9.20
N GLN A 220 29.37 19.07 8.03
CA GLN A 220 28.33 19.17 7.00
C GLN A 220 28.03 17.82 6.34
N LEU A 221 29.04 16.99 6.08
CA LEU A 221 28.85 15.62 5.57
C LEU A 221 28.05 14.78 6.58
N LEU A 222 28.41 14.83 7.86
CA LEU A 222 27.70 14.13 8.93
C LEU A 222 26.25 14.61 9.06
N ARG A 223 26.04 15.93 9.04
CA ARG A 223 24.70 16.52 9.09
C ARG A 223 23.84 16.02 7.93
N ALA A 224 24.37 16.05 6.71
CA ALA A 224 23.66 15.59 5.52
C ALA A 224 23.30 14.08 5.59
N SER A 225 24.14 13.26 6.24
CA SER A 225 23.83 11.85 6.49
C SER A 225 22.77 11.61 7.57
N LEU A 226 22.62 12.52 8.55
CA LEU A 226 21.71 12.37 9.69
C LEU A 226 20.36 13.05 9.47
N GLU A 227 20.32 14.20 8.80
CA GLU A 227 19.11 15.04 8.64
C GLU A 227 18.34 14.76 7.33
N ARG A 228 18.85 13.87 6.48
CA ARG A 228 18.20 13.53 5.21
C ARG A 228 16.82 12.92 5.43
N THR A 229 15.82 13.52 4.78
CA THR A 229 14.42 13.10 4.83
C THR A 229 13.99 12.30 3.59
N GLU A 230 14.61 12.56 2.43
CA GLU A 230 14.25 11.93 1.15
C GLU A 230 15.35 10.96 0.66
N PRO A 231 15.00 9.89 -0.06
CA PRO A 231 15.99 8.89 -0.51
C PRO A 231 16.81 9.32 -1.73
N THR A 232 16.50 10.48 -2.33
CA THR A 232 17.19 11.01 -3.52
C THR A 232 17.39 12.51 -3.39
N TRP A 233 18.49 13.01 -3.93
CA TRP A 233 18.83 14.43 -4.05
C TRP A 233 18.91 14.84 -5.51
N THR A 234 18.88 16.14 -5.78
CA THR A 234 19.29 16.68 -7.08
C THR A 234 20.77 16.39 -7.33
N LEU A 235 21.18 16.30 -8.60
CA LEU A 235 22.58 16.12 -8.94
C LEU A 235 23.45 17.26 -8.40
N ALA A 236 22.92 18.49 -8.33
CA ALA A 236 23.59 19.64 -7.72
C ALA A 236 23.86 19.45 -6.22
N GLU A 237 22.87 18.95 -5.47
CA GLU A 237 23.03 18.62 -4.04
C GLU A 237 24.05 17.50 -3.83
N GLU A 238 23.98 16.42 -4.64
CA GLU A 238 24.98 15.35 -4.59
C GLU A 238 26.39 15.83 -4.95
N ARG A 239 26.50 16.72 -5.94
CA ARG A 239 27.76 17.35 -6.32
C ARG A 239 28.34 18.14 -5.16
N GLY A 240 27.56 19.03 -4.55
CA GLY A 240 28.02 19.82 -3.40
C GLY A 240 28.42 18.96 -2.20
N HIS A 241 27.73 17.85 -1.97
CA HIS A 241 28.11 16.86 -0.95
C HIS A 241 29.43 16.17 -1.30
N THR A 242 29.56 15.69 -2.54
CA THR A 242 30.75 14.99 -3.04
C THR A 242 31.98 15.91 -3.09
N GLU A 243 31.83 17.19 -3.42
CA GLU A 243 32.94 18.16 -3.42
C GLU A 243 33.57 18.30 -2.02
N ARG A 244 32.75 18.36 -0.96
CA ARG A 244 33.24 18.37 0.43
C ARG A 244 33.95 17.07 0.80
N PHE A 245 33.39 15.95 0.36
CA PHE A 245 34.01 14.64 0.55
C PHE A 245 35.38 14.55 -0.15
N VAL A 246 35.47 15.03 -1.39
CA VAL A 246 36.73 15.10 -2.15
C VAL A 246 37.74 16.01 -1.46
N ALA A 247 37.34 17.13 -0.86
CA ALA A 247 38.26 18.00 -0.12
C ALA A 247 38.94 17.28 1.06
N LEU A 248 38.20 16.43 1.78
CA LEU A 248 38.76 15.58 2.84
C LEU A 248 39.70 14.51 2.28
N LEU A 249 39.37 13.90 1.13
CA LEU A 249 40.26 12.96 0.46
C LEU A 249 41.55 13.63 -0.02
N ALA A 250 41.45 14.80 -0.65
CA ALA A 250 42.59 15.57 -1.14
C ALA A 250 43.55 15.97 -0.02
N ALA A 251 43.05 16.19 1.21
CA ALA A 251 43.90 16.44 2.37
C ALA A 251 44.84 15.26 2.70
N ARG A 252 44.43 14.01 2.40
CA ARG A 252 45.25 12.81 2.58
C ARG A 252 46.11 12.48 1.36
N PHE A 253 45.56 12.66 0.16
CA PHE A 253 46.24 12.30 -1.10
C PHE A 253 47.22 13.38 -1.58
N GLY A 254 47.09 14.61 -1.08
CA GLY A 254 47.83 15.78 -1.54
C GLY A 254 47.47 16.12 -2.99
N ASP A 255 48.42 16.70 -3.72
CA ASP A 255 48.26 17.12 -5.12
C ASP A 255 48.15 15.95 -6.12
N ARG A 256 48.01 14.72 -5.63
CA ARG A 256 47.92 13.51 -6.46
C ARG A 256 46.50 13.19 -6.90
N LEU A 257 45.47 13.75 -6.26
CA LEU A 257 44.08 13.52 -6.64
C LEU A 257 43.55 14.71 -7.43
N ASP A 258 43.26 14.51 -8.72
CA ASP A 258 42.58 15.50 -9.57
C ASP A 258 41.15 15.02 -9.86
N VAL A 259 40.14 15.80 -9.47
CA VAL A 259 38.73 15.46 -9.69
C VAL A 259 38.11 16.47 -10.64
N ARG A 260 37.68 15.99 -11.81
CA ARG A 260 37.12 16.82 -12.87
C ARG A 260 35.64 16.57 -13.08
N TRP A 261 34.89 17.65 -13.25
CA TRP A 261 33.45 17.65 -13.38
C TRP A 261 33.04 18.10 -14.76
N ASP A 262 32.19 17.31 -15.41
CA ASP A 262 31.66 17.60 -16.74
C ASP A 262 30.17 17.20 -16.77
N VAL A 263 29.33 18.12 -16.30
CA VAL A 263 27.88 17.92 -16.21
C VAL A 263 27.20 18.65 -17.36
N ALA A 264 26.45 17.91 -18.19
CA ALA A 264 25.70 18.53 -19.27
C ALA A 264 24.65 19.53 -18.71
N PRO A 265 24.44 20.68 -19.37
CA PRO A 265 23.47 21.68 -18.93
C PRO A 265 22.06 21.08 -18.74
N GLY A 266 21.39 21.46 -17.66
CA GLY A 266 20.03 20.99 -17.33
C GLY A 266 19.96 19.65 -16.60
N LEU A 267 21.08 18.97 -16.35
CA LEU A 267 21.10 17.74 -15.53
C LEU A 267 21.23 18.00 -14.02
N GLU A 268 21.62 19.20 -13.62
CA GLU A 268 21.83 19.58 -12.21
C GLU A 268 20.57 19.38 -11.33
N THR A 269 19.37 19.47 -11.92
CA THR A 269 18.09 19.27 -11.24
C THR A 269 17.58 17.82 -11.29
N GLN A 270 18.24 16.93 -12.05
CA GLN A 270 17.85 15.52 -12.10
C GLN A 270 18.11 14.85 -10.76
N ARG A 271 17.25 13.89 -10.40
CA ARG A 271 17.35 13.20 -9.12
C ARG A 271 18.26 11.97 -9.20
N VAL A 272 19.11 11.84 -8.20
CA VAL A 272 20.02 10.71 -7.97
C VAL A 272 19.79 10.13 -6.57
N PRO A 273 20.03 8.83 -6.35
CA PRO A 273 20.08 8.30 -4.99
C PRO A 273 21.09 9.07 -4.15
N CYS A 274 20.72 9.43 -2.92
CA CYS A 274 21.64 10.11 -2.02
C CYS A 274 22.90 9.27 -1.81
N PHE A 275 24.04 9.93 -1.79
CA PHE A 275 25.39 9.36 -1.72
C PHE A 275 25.78 8.46 -2.89
N ALA A 276 25.01 8.44 -3.99
CA ALA A 276 25.38 7.68 -5.17
C ALA A 276 26.73 8.16 -5.71
N LEU A 277 26.86 9.48 -5.92
CA LEU A 277 28.07 10.03 -6.51
C LEU A 277 29.26 9.91 -5.56
N GLN A 278 29.06 10.20 -4.27
CA GLN A 278 30.06 9.94 -3.25
C GLN A 278 30.53 8.47 -3.28
N THR A 279 29.61 7.50 -3.36
CA THR A 279 29.96 6.06 -3.40
C THR A 279 30.82 5.72 -4.61
N LEU A 280 30.50 6.28 -5.77
CA LEU A 280 31.27 6.08 -7.00
C LEU A 280 32.68 6.67 -6.89
N VAL A 281 32.81 7.89 -6.36
CA VAL A 281 34.10 8.56 -6.14
C VAL A 281 34.92 7.86 -5.06
N GLU A 282 34.30 7.45 -3.95
CA GLU A 282 34.94 6.66 -2.89
C GLU A 282 35.48 5.35 -3.46
N ASN A 283 34.71 4.67 -4.31
CA ASN A 283 35.15 3.45 -4.97
C ASN A 283 36.39 3.70 -5.83
N ALA A 284 36.37 4.73 -6.69
CA ALA A 284 37.51 5.11 -7.52
C ALA A 284 38.78 5.39 -6.69
N VAL A 285 38.66 6.13 -5.59
CA VAL A 285 39.82 6.51 -4.76
C VAL A 285 40.30 5.34 -3.89
N LYS A 286 39.40 4.59 -3.25
CA LYS A 286 39.73 3.45 -2.38
C LYS A 286 40.48 2.36 -3.12
N HIS A 287 40.06 2.05 -4.35
CA HIS A 287 40.75 1.05 -5.17
C HIS A 287 42.16 1.48 -5.57
N ASN A 288 42.42 2.78 -5.56
CA ASN A 288 43.67 3.38 -5.99
C ASN A 288 44.49 3.99 -4.83
N GLN A 289 44.17 3.66 -3.57
CA GLN A 289 44.81 4.27 -2.40
C GLN A 289 46.34 4.06 -2.31
N ASP A 290 46.84 2.95 -2.85
CA ASP A 290 48.27 2.60 -2.84
C ASP A 290 49.03 3.11 -4.07
N LEU A 291 48.35 3.81 -5.01
CA LEU A 291 49.04 4.39 -6.15
C LEU A 291 50.03 5.46 -5.68
N ARG A 292 51.24 5.39 -6.23
CA ARG A 292 52.30 6.38 -5.98
C ARG A 292 52.19 7.60 -6.89
N GLY A 293 51.58 7.45 -8.08
CA GLY A 293 51.38 8.53 -9.06
C GLY A 293 50.11 9.33 -8.85
N ALA A 294 49.84 10.26 -9.78
CA ALA A 294 48.59 11.00 -9.83
C ALA A 294 47.41 10.08 -10.21
N LEU A 295 46.24 10.38 -9.65
CA LEU A 295 44.96 9.76 -9.90
C LEU A 295 43.99 10.84 -10.38
N GLU A 296 43.64 10.80 -11.66
CA GLU A 296 42.56 11.60 -12.22
C GLU A 296 41.24 10.82 -12.09
N VAL A 297 40.22 11.46 -11.51
CA VAL A 297 38.83 10.98 -11.45
C VAL A 297 37.94 11.95 -12.23
N ARG A 298 37.31 11.47 -13.30
CA ARG A 298 36.42 12.24 -14.16
C ARG A 298 34.97 11.87 -13.86
N ILE A 299 34.16 12.85 -13.52
CA ILE A 299 32.72 12.73 -13.26
C ILE A 299 31.99 13.36 -14.44
N ARG A 300 31.22 12.56 -15.17
CA ARG A 300 30.44 13.01 -16.33
C ARG A 300 28.96 12.77 -16.12
N ALA A 301 28.13 13.75 -16.47
CA ALA A 301 26.69 13.55 -16.61
C ALA A 301 26.26 13.87 -18.04
N ARG A 302 25.53 12.95 -18.68
CA ARG A 302 25.11 13.04 -20.08
C ARG A 302 23.65 12.69 -20.24
N ALA A 303 22.93 13.50 -21.01
CA ALA A 303 21.54 13.25 -21.36
C ALA A 303 21.45 12.30 -22.56
N GLU A 304 20.54 11.34 -22.50
CA GLU A 304 20.03 10.59 -23.64
C GLU A 304 18.53 10.89 -23.80
N THR A 305 17.89 10.26 -24.78
CA THR A 305 16.51 10.57 -25.18
C THR A 305 15.50 10.36 -24.04
N ASP A 306 15.57 9.23 -23.33
CA ASP A 306 14.62 8.81 -22.27
C ASP A 306 15.27 8.64 -20.88
N ARG A 307 16.59 8.80 -20.82
CA ARG A 307 17.42 8.54 -19.64
C ARG A 307 18.61 9.47 -19.61
N TRP A 308 19.40 9.38 -18.55
CA TRP A 308 20.68 10.05 -18.46
C TRP A 308 21.70 9.16 -17.74
N ALA A 309 22.97 9.39 -18.03
CA ALA A 309 24.08 8.65 -17.47
C ALA A 309 24.85 9.53 -16.49
N LEU A 310 25.11 9.01 -15.30
CA LEU A 310 26.12 9.50 -14.37
C LEU A 310 27.31 8.56 -14.40
N GLU A 311 28.44 9.03 -14.91
CA GLU A 311 29.66 8.25 -15.10
C GLU A 311 30.76 8.77 -14.17
N VAL A 312 31.47 7.84 -13.52
CA VAL A 312 32.72 8.11 -12.80
C VAL A 312 33.80 7.21 -13.38
N GLU A 313 34.86 7.83 -13.89
CA GLU A 313 36.00 7.18 -14.53
C GLU A 313 37.28 7.55 -13.77
N ASP A 314 38.13 6.57 -13.49
CA ASP A 314 39.46 6.78 -12.92
C ASP A 314 40.57 6.28 -13.83
N THR A 315 41.73 6.91 -13.76
CA THR A 315 42.97 6.56 -14.50
C THR A 315 43.83 5.52 -13.79
N GLY A 316 43.27 4.83 -12.79
CA GLY A 316 43.99 3.92 -11.92
C GLY A 316 44.13 2.49 -12.46
N ARG A 317 44.09 1.51 -11.57
CA ARG A 317 44.38 0.10 -11.89
C ARG A 317 43.24 -0.65 -12.60
N GLY A 318 42.03 -0.09 -12.60
CA GLY A 318 40.82 -0.72 -13.15
C GLY A 318 40.30 -1.91 -12.33
N PHE A 319 39.23 -2.55 -12.83
CA PHE A 319 38.58 -3.68 -12.15
C PHE A 319 39.34 -5.02 -12.25
N GLY A 320 40.36 -5.12 -13.13
CA GLY A 320 41.07 -6.37 -13.41
C GLY A 320 42.29 -6.66 -12.53
N ALA A 321 42.78 -5.68 -11.77
CA ALA A 321 43.95 -5.85 -10.90
C ALA A 321 43.51 -6.04 -9.44
N PRO A 322 43.87 -7.15 -8.76
CA PRO A 322 43.53 -7.36 -7.36
C PRO A 322 44.14 -6.23 -6.48
N SER A 323 43.33 -5.64 -5.61
CA SER A 323 43.80 -4.70 -4.59
C SER A 323 43.72 -5.34 -3.21
N PRO A 324 44.77 -5.26 -2.36
CA PRO A 324 44.71 -5.72 -0.97
C PRO A 324 43.62 -5.00 -0.15
N ALA A 325 43.19 -3.82 -0.60
CA ALA A 325 42.15 -2.99 -0.01
C ALA A 325 40.74 -3.28 -0.55
N SER A 326 40.60 -4.19 -1.53
CA SER A 326 39.32 -4.64 -2.05
C SER A 326 38.62 -5.51 -1.02
N GLY A 327 37.88 -4.87 -0.12
CA GLY A 327 36.75 -5.52 0.53
C GLY A 327 35.74 -6.01 -0.54
N PRO A 328 34.77 -6.87 -0.19
CA PRO A 328 33.66 -7.15 -1.08
C PRO A 328 33.08 -5.81 -1.53
N GLY A 329 32.75 -5.62 -2.82
CA GLY A 329 32.30 -4.34 -3.38
C GLY A 329 30.95 -3.85 -2.83
N VAL A 330 30.82 -3.72 -1.52
CA VAL A 330 29.59 -3.51 -0.76
C VAL A 330 28.93 -2.21 -1.19
N GLY A 331 29.70 -1.15 -1.39
CA GLY A 331 29.17 0.15 -1.83
C GLY A 331 28.45 0.08 -3.18
N LEU A 332 29.08 -0.48 -4.22
CA LEU A 332 28.46 -0.61 -5.54
C LEU A 332 27.28 -1.61 -5.54
N MET A 333 27.39 -2.72 -4.80
CA MET A 333 26.27 -3.68 -4.64
C MET A 333 25.08 -3.05 -3.89
N GLN A 334 25.34 -2.20 -2.92
CA GLN A 334 24.33 -1.48 -2.16
C GLN A 334 23.68 -0.40 -3.02
N LEU A 335 24.47 0.33 -3.81
CA LEU A 335 23.96 1.29 -4.78
C LEU A 335 23.06 0.61 -5.82
N GLU A 336 23.45 -0.56 -6.35
CA GLU A 336 22.60 -1.37 -7.23
C GLU A 336 21.25 -1.74 -6.59
N ARG A 337 21.25 -2.18 -5.32
CA ARG A 337 20.01 -2.47 -4.58
C ARG A 337 19.14 -1.24 -4.41
N VAL A 338 19.73 -0.09 -4.11
CA VAL A 338 19.02 1.19 -3.98
C VAL A 338 18.40 1.59 -5.33
N LEU A 339 19.13 1.43 -6.44
CA LEU A 339 18.62 1.70 -7.78
C LEU A 339 17.41 0.80 -8.12
N THR A 340 17.48 -0.50 -7.82
CA THR A 340 16.35 -1.42 -8.01
C THR A 340 15.15 -1.03 -7.15
N LEU A 341 15.35 -0.63 -5.89
CA LEU A 341 14.27 -0.22 -5.00
C LEU A 341 13.59 1.08 -5.44
N LEU A 342 14.36 2.03 -6.00
CA LEU A 342 13.85 3.34 -6.43
C LEU A 342 13.21 3.31 -7.83
N HIS A 343 13.80 2.56 -8.76
CA HIS A 343 13.47 2.69 -10.18
C HIS A 343 13.11 1.36 -10.86
N GLY A 344 13.23 0.22 -10.17
CA GLY A 344 13.06 -1.10 -10.77
C GLY A 344 14.04 -1.29 -11.93
N ASP A 345 13.56 -1.78 -13.05
CA ASP A 345 14.38 -2.05 -14.25
C ASP A 345 14.74 -0.78 -15.05
N ARG A 346 14.24 0.40 -14.66
CA ARG A 346 14.51 1.68 -15.34
C ARG A 346 15.83 2.33 -14.95
N ALA A 347 16.54 1.78 -13.97
CA ALA A 347 17.88 2.20 -13.62
C ALA A 347 18.80 1.00 -13.52
N ARG A 348 20.08 1.18 -13.88
CA ARG A 348 21.09 0.13 -13.77
C ARG A 348 22.48 0.71 -13.57
N LEU A 349 23.35 -0.10 -12.97
CA LEU A 349 24.76 0.21 -12.81
C LEU A 349 25.57 -0.70 -13.73
N GLU A 350 26.47 -0.11 -14.49
CA GLU A 350 27.40 -0.80 -15.38
C GLU A 350 28.83 -0.55 -14.92
N ARG A 351 29.67 -1.58 -14.99
CA ARG A 351 31.10 -1.53 -14.62
C ARG A 351 31.89 -1.90 -15.85
N GLY A 352 32.91 -1.10 -16.17
CA GLY A 352 33.74 -1.32 -17.34
C GLY A 352 35.15 -0.78 -17.16
N ALA A 353 35.99 -0.98 -18.17
CA ALA A 353 37.27 -0.32 -18.26
C ALA A 353 37.08 1.10 -18.83
N GLY A 354 37.89 2.05 -18.36
CA GLY A 354 38.02 3.34 -19.02
C GLY A 354 38.72 3.21 -20.38
N PRO A 355 38.51 4.15 -21.31
CA PRO A 355 39.09 4.15 -22.65
C PRO A 355 40.62 4.32 -22.63
N GLU A 356 41.15 4.98 -21.60
CA GLU A 356 42.59 5.19 -21.37
C GLU A 356 43.17 4.17 -20.37
N GLY A 357 42.42 3.12 -20.04
CA GLY A 357 42.69 2.23 -18.90
C GLY A 357 41.87 2.63 -17.66
N GLY A 358 42.16 2.01 -16.53
CA GLY A 358 41.45 2.27 -15.27
C GLY A 358 40.02 1.71 -15.22
N ALA A 359 39.20 2.24 -14.30
CA ALA A 359 37.84 1.77 -14.08
C ALA A 359 36.80 2.84 -14.43
N ARG A 360 35.68 2.40 -14.99
CA ARG A 360 34.52 3.23 -15.28
C ARG A 360 33.29 2.60 -14.64
N VAL A 361 32.53 3.40 -13.92
CA VAL A 361 31.20 3.02 -13.43
C VAL A 361 30.17 4.00 -13.99
N THR A 362 29.15 3.46 -14.64
CA THR A 362 28.07 4.25 -15.23
C THR A 362 26.76 3.87 -14.57
N VAL A 363 26.05 4.87 -14.04
CA VAL A 363 24.71 4.73 -13.47
C VAL A 363 23.73 5.35 -14.45
N TRP A 364 22.84 4.51 -14.98
CA TRP A 364 21.77 4.91 -15.88
C TRP A 364 20.51 5.18 -15.06
N LEU A 365 19.92 6.37 -15.25
CA LEU A 365 18.75 6.83 -14.50
C LEU A 365 17.66 7.34 -15.45
N PRO A 366 16.37 7.15 -15.12
CA PRO A 366 15.29 7.74 -15.90
C PRO A 366 15.37 9.26 -15.84
N ARG A 367 15.14 9.92 -16.98
CA ARG A 367 15.12 11.38 -17.04
C ARG A 367 13.72 11.88 -16.70
N VAL A 368 13.65 12.87 -15.80
CA VAL A 368 12.40 13.59 -15.50
C VAL A 368 12.43 14.90 -16.29
N GLU A 369 11.50 15.11 -17.20
CA GLU A 369 11.36 16.41 -17.87
C GLU A 369 11.00 17.47 -16.81
N VAL A 370 11.85 18.49 -16.71
CA VAL A 370 11.54 19.67 -15.92
C VAL A 370 10.65 20.53 -16.81
N ALA A 371 9.36 20.60 -16.46
CA ALA A 371 8.36 21.40 -17.14
C ALA A 371 8.63 22.90 -17.01
#